data_AF-A0A2V8RF85-F1
#
_entry.id   AF-A0A2V8RF85-F1
#
_cell.length_a   1.000
_cell.length_b   1.000
_cell.length_c   1.000
_cell.angle_alpha   90.00
_cell.angle_beta   90.00
_cell.angle_gamma   90.00
#
_symmetry.space_group_name_H-M   'P 1'
#
loop_
_entity.id
_entity.type
_entity.pdbx_description
1 polymer ?
#
loop_
_entity_poly.entity_id
_entity_poly.type
_entity_poly.pdbx_seq_one_letter_code
_entity_poly.pdbx_strand_id
1 'polypeptide(L)'
;MVGGIVVWIIGDSPFQTYKLLIGSAFSWPDGIGYTLFNATPLIFTGLAVAVAFRCGLLNIGAEGQLYVAAFATAWVGIKFGGISIVNPGSGQVLSSPFANLPAPVLLPLCCLVAIAAGAIWGGIPGLLKARFGSHEVINTIMLNFIAIALLSYFTQYHFKIPGDAIMQTAQIGPAANLPTLGRFIPGLPARIPLNIAFIFAVIACILVYIFLWKTKWGYELRATGANPSAAEYGGISIRKQIILAMAISGGLAGMVGINEVLGYRHRYYDGFSANYGFVGIAVALLGRNHPVGVFLAAILFAILLRGGIFVDAYTVHVSKDIVDMRGPLKKFGLMKKAKI
;
A
#
# COMPACT_ATOMS: atom_id res chain seq x y z
N MET A 1 20.31 -18.75 10.26
CA MET A 1 21.06 -20.02 10.21
C MET A 1 20.52 -20.96 9.13
N VAL A 2 19.24 -21.33 9.15
CA VAL A 2 18.65 -22.21 8.09
C VAL A 2 18.81 -21.64 6.68
N GLY A 3 18.55 -20.35 6.46
CA GLY A 3 18.73 -19.72 5.15
C GLY A 3 20.18 -19.74 4.64
N GLY A 4 21.17 -19.68 5.53
CA GLY A 4 22.58 -19.77 5.16
C GLY A 4 22.99 -21.17 4.70
N ILE A 5 22.39 -22.22 5.29
CA ILE A 5 22.62 -23.60 4.86
C ILE A 5 22.05 -23.81 3.45
N VAL A 6 20.88 -23.24 3.15
CA VAL A 6 20.27 -23.31 1.81
C VAL A 6 21.15 -22.60 0.78
N VAL A 7 21.65 -21.39 1.07
CA VAL A 7 22.57 -20.66 0.18
C VAL A 7 23.84 -21.46 -0.09
N TRP A 8 24.38 -22.12 0.95
CA TRP A 8 25.57 -22.95 0.81
C TRP A 8 25.33 -24.18 -0.08
N ILE A 9 24.17 -24.84 0.04
CA ILE A 9 23.78 -25.98 -0.82
C ILE A 9 23.57 -25.53 -2.27
N ILE A 10 23.12 -24.30 -2.49
CA ILE A 10 22.93 -23.71 -3.83
C ILE A 10 24.28 -23.37 -4.49
N GLY A 11 25.38 -23.33 -3.73
CA GLY A 11 26.75 -23.14 -4.24
C GLY A 11 27.29 -21.72 -4.09
N ASP A 12 26.53 -20.79 -3.51
CA ASP A 12 26.99 -19.43 -3.22
C ASP A 12 27.45 -19.31 -1.76
N SER A 13 28.38 -18.39 -1.48
CA SER A 13 28.90 -18.23 -0.12
C SER A 13 27.89 -17.49 0.78
N PRO A 14 27.40 -18.10 1.88
CA PRO A 14 26.36 -17.49 2.72
C PRO A 14 26.78 -16.13 3.28
N PHE A 15 28.06 -16.00 3.62
CA PHE A 15 28.60 -14.78 4.18
C PHE A 15 28.58 -13.62 3.18
N GLN A 16 28.92 -13.84 1.90
CA GLN A 16 28.82 -12.80 0.87
C GLN A 16 27.37 -12.42 0.61
N THR A 17 26.46 -13.40 0.52
CA THR A 17 25.03 -13.14 0.32
C THR A 17 24.45 -12.30 1.45
N TYR A 18 24.74 -12.63 2.72
CA TYR A 18 24.30 -11.81 3.87
C TYR A 18 24.94 -10.43 3.89
N LYS A 19 26.23 -10.31 3.55
CA LYS A 19 26.93 -9.03 3.46
C LYS A 19 26.33 -8.13 2.36
N LEU A 20 25.98 -8.69 1.21
CA LEU A 20 25.32 -7.98 0.12
C LEU A 20 23.90 -7.56 0.52
N LEU A 21 23.15 -8.47 1.15
CA LEU A 21 21.77 -8.22 1.56
C LEU A 21 21.70 -7.08 2.59
N ILE A 22 22.49 -7.15 3.65
CA ILE A 22 22.51 -6.10 4.69
C ILE A 22 23.23 -4.85 4.19
N GLY A 23 24.39 -5.01 3.56
CA GLY A 23 25.22 -3.89 3.10
C GLY A 23 24.53 -3.02 2.06
N SER A 24 23.73 -3.60 1.16
CA SER A 24 22.98 -2.82 0.15
C SER A 24 21.82 -2.02 0.73
N ALA A 25 21.25 -2.44 1.86
CA ALA A 25 20.16 -1.73 2.52
C ALA A 25 20.65 -0.62 3.45
N PHE A 26 21.83 -0.79 4.08
CA PHE A 26 22.43 0.21 4.97
C PHE A 26 23.46 1.13 4.30
N SER A 27 23.72 0.98 3.00
CA SER A 27 24.62 1.87 2.28
C SER A 27 24.08 3.31 2.26
N TRP A 28 24.93 4.27 2.60
CA TRP A 28 24.59 5.69 2.56
C TRP A 28 25.09 6.32 1.25
N PRO A 29 24.29 7.14 0.55
CA PRO A 29 22.91 7.56 0.87
C PRO A 29 21.82 6.68 0.20
N ASP A 30 22.16 5.91 -0.84
CA ASP A 30 21.16 5.24 -1.69
C ASP A 30 20.45 4.07 -0.98
N GLY A 31 21.17 3.20 -0.27
CA GLY A 31 20.61 2.03 0.40
C GLY A 31 19.50 2.40 1.38
N ILE A 32 19.79 3.32 2.30
CA ILE A 32 18.82 3.78 3.30
C ILE A 32 17.64 4.47 2.62
N GLY A 33 17.88 5.32 1.64
CA GLY A 33 16.85 6.05 0.91
C GLY A 33 15.83 5.12 0.22
N TYR A 34 16.30 4.15 -0.56
CA TYR A 34 15.45 3.18 -1.24
C TYR A 34 14.75 2.22 -0.25
N THR A 35 15.43 1.85 0.84
CA THR A 35 14.84 0.99 1.87
C THR A 35 13.66 1.68 2.55
N LEU A 36 13.81 2.94 2.97
CA LEU A 36 12.71 3.70 3.58
C LEU A 36 11.56 3.96 2.59
N PHE A 37 11.89 4.25 1.33
CA PHE A 37 10.88 4.38 0.28
C PHE A 37 10.06 3.09 0.12
N ASN A 38 10.72 1.92 0.02
CA ASN A 38 10.05 0.64 -0.09
C ASN A 38 9.31 0.22 1.20
N ALA A 39 9.74 0.69 2.36
CA ALA A 39 9.07 0.44 3.64
C ALA A 39 7.74 1.20 3.73
N THR A 40 7.64 2.39 3.15
CA THR A 40 6.46 3.27 3.22
C THR A 40 5.15 2.56 2.83
N PRO A 41 5.01 1.94 1.64
CA PRO A 41 3.78 1.23 1.28
C PRO A 41 3.51 0.00 2.16
N LEU A 42 4.57 -0.65 2.67
CA LEU A 42 4.45 -1.80 3.57
C LEU A 42 3.97 -1.39 4.98
N ILE A 43 4.35 -0.21 5.46
CA ILE A 43 3.84 0.35 6.71
C ILE A 43 2.34 0.59 6.57
N PHE A 44 1.90 1.26 5.50
CA PHE A 44 0.49 1.56 5.27
C PHE A 44 -0.37 0.30 5.14
N THR A 45 0.05 -0.65 4.30
CA THR A 45 -0.67 -1.92 4.11
C THR A 45 -0.62 -2.82 5.35
N GLY A 46 0.50 -2.85 6.08
CA GLY A 46 0.61 -3.56 7.35
C GLY A 46 -0.28 -2.96 8.44
N LEU A 47 -0.37 -1.63 8.52
CA LEU A 47 -1.27 -0.94 9.47
C LEU A 47 -2.74 -1.19 9.10
N ALA A 48 -3.08 -1.15 7.81
CA ALA A 48 -4.41 -1.49 7.32
C ALA A 48 -4.84 -2.87 7.83
N VAL A 49 -4.02 -3.89 7.57
CA VAL A 49 -4.30 -5.26 7.99
C VAL A 49 -4.33 -5.38 9.52
N ALA A 50 -3.41 -4.73 10.23
CA ALA A 50 -3.37 -4.74 11.70
C ALA A 50 -4.65 -4.16 12.33
N VAL A 51 -5.21 -3.07 11.78
CA VAL A 51 -6.46 -2.48 12.27
C VAL A 51 -7.64 -3.41 12.03
N ALA A 52 -7.76 -4.01 10.84
CA ALA A 52 -8.82 -4.98 10.56
C ALA A 52 -8.75 -6.18 11.52
N PHE A 53 -7.54 -6.71 11.78
CA PHE A 53 -7.33 -7.82 12.71
C PHE A 53 -7.75 -7.51 14.14
N ARG A 54 -7.65 -6.24 14.59
CA ARG A 54 -8.12 -5.86 15.93
C ARG A 54 -9.62 -6.04 16.11
N CYS A 55 -10.39 -6.06 15.02
CA CYS A 55 -11.83 -6.36 15.00
C CYS A 55 -12.13 -7.84 14.69
N GLY A 56 -11.11 -8.71 14.64
CA GLY A 56 -11.27 -10.12 14.24
C GLY A 56 -11.49 -10.32 12.74
N LEU A 57 -11.15 -9.34 11.90
CA LEU A 57 -11.34 -9.39 10.44
C LEU A 57 -10.00 -9.58 9.73
N LEU A 58 -10.01 -10.39 8.67
CA LEU A 58 -8.86 -10.55 7.77
C LEU A 58 -9.09 -9.78 6.47
N ASN A 59 -8.54 -8.57 6.37
CA ASN A 59 -8.66 -7.76 5.16
C ASN A 59 -7.59 -8.13 4.12
N ILE A 60 -7.88 -9.12 3.27
CA ILE A 60 -7.05 -9.45 2.09
C ILE A 60 -7.26 -8.42 0.96
N GLY A 61 -8.26 -7.55 1.12
CA GLY A 61 -8.71 -6.56 0.15
C GLY A 61 -7.85 -5.31 0.05
N ALA A 62 -6.78 -5.21 0.87
CA ALA A 62 -5.88 -4.07 0.89
C ALA A 62 -5.28 -3.78 -0.50
N GLU A 63 -5.09 -4.82 -1.32
CA GLU A 63 -4.61 -4.69 -2.69
C GLU A 63 -5.61 -3.93 -3.59
N GLY A 64 -6.89 -4.31 -3.62
CA GLY A 64 -7.91 -3.58 -4.38
C GLY A 64 -8.13 -2.16 -3.86
N GLN A 65 -8.09 -1.99 -2.53
CA GLN A 65 -8.27 -0.69 -1.88
C GLN A 65 -7.15 0.30 -2.26
N LEU A 66 -5.89 -0.14 -2.31
CA LEU A 66 -4.77 0.72 -2.74
C LEU A 66 -4.85 1.04 -4.24
N TYR A 67 -5.35 0.12 -5.08
CA TYR A 67 -5.52 0.35 -6.51
C TYR A 67 -6.57 1.44 -6.78
N VAL A 68 -7.75 1.33 -6.17
CA VAL A 68 -8.83 2.31 -6.29
C VAL A 68 -8.41 3.68 -5.76
N ALA A 69 -7.71 3.71 -4.63
CA ALA A 69 -7.19 4.96 -4.07
C ALA A 69 -6.12 5.61 -4.95
N ALA A 70 -5.17 4.84 -5.48
CA ALA A 70 -4.13 5.35 -6.38
C ALA A 70 -4.74 5.96 -7.64
N PHE A 71 -5.71 5.29 -8.25
CA PHE A 71 -6.40 5.82 -9.43
C PHE A 71 -7.21 7.09 -9.11
N ALA A 72 -7.97 7.10 -8.01
CA ALA A 72 -8.73 8.29 -7.59
C ALA A 72 -7.80 9.49 -7.31
N THR A 73 -6.63 9.23 -6.71
CA THR A 73 -5.58 10.23 -6.47
C THR A 73 -5.03 10.78 -7.78
N ALA A 74 -4.70 9.91 -8.74
CA ALA A 74 -4.23 10.33 -10.06
C ALA A 74 -5.30 11.15 -10.80
N TRP A 75 -6.56 10.72 -10.75
CA TRP A 75 -7.68 11.41 -11.38
C TRP A 75 -7.83 12.84 -10.85
N VAL A 76 -7.77 13.04 -9.53
CA VAL A 76 -7.81 14.38 -8.92
C VAL A 76 -6.57 15.20 -9.29
N GLY A 77 -5.38 14.60 -9.23
CA GLY A 77 -4.13 15.26 -9.62
C GLY A 77 -4.09 15.69 -11.10
N ILE A 78 -4.79 14.98 -11.98
CA ILE A 78 -4.94 15.35 -13.40
C ILE A 78 -6.01 16.44 -13.55
N LYS A 79 -7.18 16.28 -12.93
CA LYS A 79 -8.34 17.18 -13.12
C LYS A 79 -8.16 18.58 -12.53
N PHE A 80 -7.43 18.68 -11.43
CA PHE A 80 -7.27 19.90 -10.63
C PHE A 80 -5.83 20.43 -10.61
N GLY A 81 -4.89 19.76 -11.29
CA GLY A 81 -3.46 20.07 -11.29
C GLY A 81 -2.96 20.97 -12.42
N GLY A 82 -3.84 21.60 -13.17
CA GLY A 82 -3.51 22.62 -14.16
C GLY A 82 -3.25 22.06 -15.56
N ILE A 83 -3.40 20.75 -15.73
CA ILE A 83 -3.11 20.09 -17.00
C ILE A 83 -4.41 20.02 -17.81
N SER A 84 -4.41 20.74 -18.93
CA SER A 84 -5.41 20.64 -19.98
C SER A 84 -5.36 19.24 -20.60
N ILE A 85 -6.19 18.33 -20.10
CA ILE A 85 -6.40 17.01 -20.72
C ILE A 85 -7.28 17.17 -21.96
N VAL A 86 -6.74 16.77 -23.11
CA VAL A 86 -7.50 16.53 -24.34
C VAL A 86 -8.14 15.14 -24.23
N ASN A 87 -9.46 15.06 -24.33
CA ASN A 87 -10.17 13.78 -24.30
C ASN A 87 -9.83 12.95 -25.57
N PRO A 88 -9.31 11.71 -25.47
CA PRO A 88 -8.93 10.88 -26.62
C PRO A 88 -10.06 10.59 -27.62
N GLY A 89 -11.33 10.66 -27.18
CA GLY A 89 -12.50 10.34 -28.01
C GLY A 89 -13.24 11.54 -28.61
N SER A 90 -13.01 12.76 -28.11
CA SER A 90 -13.79 13.94 -28.52
C SER A 90 -12.96 15.19 -28.86
N GLY A 91 -11.64 15.16 -28.67
CA GLY A 91 -10.76 16.32 -28.94
C GLY A 91 -11.04 17.53 -28.04
N GLN A 92 -11.99 17.45 -27.10
CA GLN A 92 -12.33 18.55 -26.21
C GLN A 92 -11.32 18.66 -25.07
N VAL A 93 -10.77 19.86 -24.91
CA VAL A 93 -9.99 20.27 -23.74
C VAL A 93 -10.97 20.44 -22.59
N LEU A 94 -10.92 19.53 -21.61
CA LEU A 94 -11.69 19.69 -20.38
C LEU A 94 -10.98 20.70 -19.46
N SER A 95 -11.03 21.98 -19.83
CA SER A 95 -10.65 23.09 -18.97
C SER A 95 -11.74 23.24 -17.90
N SER A 96 -11.55 22.61 -16.74
CA SER A 96 -12.40 22.89 -15.58
C SER A 96 -12.06 24.29 -15.04
N PRO A 97 -13.04 25.08 -14.56
CA PRO A 97 -12.76 26.39 -13.95
C PRO A 97 -11.88 26.30 -12.69
N PHE A 98 -11.74 25.10 -12.11
CA PHE A 98 -10.86 24.79 -10.98
C PHE A 98 -9.53 24.19 -11.40
N ALA A 99 -9.16 24.30 -12.69
CA ALA A 99 -8.00 23.62 -13.23
C ALA A 99 -6.71 23.96 -12.51
N ASN A 100 -6.53 25.14 -11.91
CA ASN A 100 -5.24 25.55 -11.34
C ASN A 100 -5.31 25.77 -9.82
N LEU A 101 -5.52 24.70 -9.06
CA LEU A 101 -5.47 24.78 -7.60
C LEU A 101 -4.01 24.90 -7.11
N PRO A 102 -3.71 25.84 -6.19
CA PRO A 102 -2.39 25.96 -5.60
C PRO A 102 -1.95 24.66 -4.91
N ALA A 103 -0.66 24.35 -4.96
CA ALA A 103 -0.07 23.15 -4.36
C ALA A 103 -0.47 22.90 -2.88
N PRO A 104 -0.57 23.93 -2.01
CA PRO A 104 -0.99 23.74 -0.62
C PRO A 104 -2.42 23.22 -0.45
N VAL A 105 -3.30 23.40 -1.44
CA VAL A 105 -4.70 22.95 -1.39
C VAL A 105 -4.86 21.61 -2.11
N LEU A 106 -4.21 21.47 -3.26
CA LEU A 106 -4.31 20.27 -4.09
C LEU A 106 -3.72 19.03 -3.40
N LEU A 107 -2.58 19.18 -2.73
CA LEU A 107 -1.89 18.04 -2.10
C LEU A 107 -2.69 17.43 -0.93
N PRO A 108 -3.23 18.21 0.02
CA PRO A 108 -4.17 17.69 1.01
C PRO A 108 -5.43 17.09 0.40
N LEU A 109 -5.98 17.71 -0.66
CA LEU A 109 -7.16 17.17 -1.36
C LEU A 109 -6.87 15.78 -1.94
N CYS A 110 -5.74 15.60 -2.63
CA CYS A 110 -5.30 14.31 -3.14
C CYS A 110 -5.14 13.27 -2.02
N CYS A 111 -4.56 13.66 -0.87
CA CYS A 111 -4.42 12.76 0.28
C CYS A 111 -5.77 12.36 0.87
N LEU A 112 -6.70 13.30 1.02
CA LEU A 112 -8.05 13.04 1.53
C LEU A 112 -8.83 12.14 0.58
N VAL A 113 -8.68 12.33 -0.73
CA VAL A 113 -9.32 11.49 -1.75
C VAL A 113 -8.73 10.09 -1.73
N ALA A 114 -7.41 9.94 -1.57
CA ALA A 114 -6.76 8.63 -1.42
C ALA A 114 -7.35 7.84 -0.23
N ILE A 115 -7.45 8.50 0.92
CA ILE A 115 -8.02 7.91 2.14
C ILE A 115 -9.50 7.59 1.95
N ALA A 116 -10.28 8.53 1.41
CA ALA A 116 -11.72 8.36 1.22
C ALA A 116 -12.04 7.25 0.21
N ALA A 117 -11.37 7.21 -0.93
CA ALA A 117 -11.57 6.18 -1.96
C ALA A 117 -11.19 4.79 -1.43
N GLY A 118 -10.06 4.68 -0.73
CA GLY A 118 -9.66 3.44 -0.06
C GLY A 118 -10.67 3.03 1.01
N ALA A 119 -11.15 3.96 1.83
CA ALA A 119 -12.11 3.70 2.89
C ALA A 119 -13.50 3.30 2.37
N ILE A 120 -13.97 3.92 1.29
CA ILE A 120 -15.21 3.55 0.61
C ILE A 120 -15.08 2.13 0.06
N TRP A 121 -14.00 1.84 -0.68
CA TRP A 121 -13.79 0.51 -1.26
C TRP A 121 -13.64 -0.58 -0.19
N GLY A 122 -12.93 -0.29 0.90
CA GLY A 122 -12.80 -1.18 2.05
C GLY A 122 -14.08 -1.31 2.86
N GLY A 123 -14.91 -0.26 2.90
CA GLY A 123 -16.21 -0.27 3.57
C GLY A 123 -17.21 -1.22 2.91
N ILE A 124 -17.14 -1.44 1.59
CA ILE A 124 -18.03 -2.36 0.85
C ILE A 124 -18.01 -3.79 1.45
N PRO A 125 -16.87 -4.50 1.53
CA PRO A 125 -16.83 -5.84 2.12
C PRO A 125 -17.19 -5.82 3.61
N GLY A 126 -16.85 -4.75 4.34
CA GLY A 126 -17.29 -4.57 5.73
C GLY A 126 -18.81 -4.48 5.87
N LEU A 127 -19.47 -3.77 4.98
CA LEU A 127 -20.92 -3.63 4.93
C LEU A 127 -21.61 -4.95 4.54
N LEU A 128 -21.03 -5.67 3.56
CA LEU A 128 -21.53 -6.98 3.14
C LEU A 128 -21.42 -8.00 4.28
N LYS A 129 -20.32 -8.00 5.04
CA LYS A 129 -20.18 -8.86 6.22
C LYS A 129 -21.15 -8.44 7.34
N ALA A 130 -21.23 -7.14 7.65
CA ALA A 130 -22.05 -6.63 8.74
C ALA A 130 -23.56 -6.83 8.52
N ARG A 131 -24.04 -6.78 7.27
CA ARG A 131 -25.46 -6.97 6.93
C ARG A 131 -25.84 -8.40 6.62
N PHE A 132 -25.02 -9.12 5.85
CA PHE A 132 -25.38 -10.43 5.30
C PHE A 132 -24.62 -11.59 5.94
N GLY A 133 -23.69 -11.34 6.87
CA GLY A 133 -22.87 -12.39 7.48
C GLY A 133 -21.90 -13.07 6.50
N SER A 134 -21.68 -12.46 5.33
CA SER A 134 -20.79 -13.01 4.30
C SER A 134 -19.33 -13.06 4.76
N HIS A 135 -18.60 -14.08 4.30
CA HIS A 135 -17.18 -14.24 4.61
C HIS A 135 -16.36 -13.10 3.98
N GLU A 136 -15.74 -12.30 4.84
CA GLU A 136 -14.93 -11.14 4.44
C GLU A 136 -13.76 -11.51 3.55
N VAL A 137 -13.17 -12.70 3.76
CA VAL A 137 -12.02 -13.17 2.99
C VAL A 137 -12.39 -13.33 1.52
N ILE A 138 -13.52 -13.99 1.25
CA ILE A 138 -14.00 -14.20 -0.12
C ILE A 138 -14.36 -12.86 -0.76
N ASN A 139 -15.15 -12.04 -0.07
CA ASN A 139 -15.58 -10.74 -0.59
C ASN A 139 -14.39 -9.83 -0.91
N THR A 140 -13.40 -9.78 -0.04
CA THR A 140 -12.22 -8.93 -0.23
C THR A 140 -11.33 -9.41 -1.38
N ILE A 141 -11.15 -10.73 -1.54
CA ILE A 141 -10.43 -11.29 -2.70
C ILE A 141 -11.17 -10.99 -4.00
N MET A 142 -12.49 -11.22 -4.05
CA MET A 142 -13.29 -10.95 -5.26
C MET A 142 -13.26 -9.46 -5.63
N LEU A 143 -13.35 -8.57 -4.64
CA LEU A 143 -13.26 -7.12 -4.87
C LEU A 143 -11.87 -6.66 -5.31
N ASN A 144 -10.79 -7.38 -5.01
CA ASN A 144 -9.48 -7.09 -5.59
C ASN A 144 -9.50 -7.30 -7.11
N PHE A 145 -10.03 -8.43 -7.59
CA PHE A 145 -10.13 -8.71 -9.02
C PHE A 145 -11.03 -7.69 -9.73
N ILE A 146 -12.17 -7.34 -9.12
CA ILE A 146 -13.07 -6.32 -9.65
C ILE A 146 -12.35 -4.97 -9.73
N ALA A 147 -11.65 -4.55 -8.67
CA ALA A 147 -10.90 -3.29 -8.67
C ALA A 147 -9.86 -3.23 -9.77
N ILE A 148 -9.01 -4.26 -9.88
CA ILE A 148 -7.93 -4.30 -10.87
C ILE A 148 -8.53 -4.28 -12.29
N ALA A 149 -9.50 -5.15 -12.59
CA ALA A 149 -10.12 -5.21 -13.91
C ALA A 149 -10.84 -3.91 -14.30
N LEU A 150 -11.56 -3.31 -13.35
CA LEU A 150 -12.26 -2.05 -13.55
C LEU A 150 -11.29 -0.90 -13.85
N LEU A 151 -10.17 -0.84 -13.13
CA LEU A 151 -9.17 0.20 -13.31
C LEU A 151 -8.33 -0.02 -14.58
N SER A 152 -8.01 -1.26 -14.95
CA SER A 152 -7.42 -1.57 -16.26
C SER A 152 -8.34 -1.10 -17.38
N TYR A 153 -9.65 -1.36 -17.29
CA TYR A 153 -10.64 -0.88 -18.27
C TYR A 153 -10.66 0.66 -18.35
N PHE A 154 -10.79 1.37 -17.23
CA PHE A 154 -10.78 2.83 -17.24
C PHE A 154 -9.49 3.39 -17.80
N THR A 155 -8.35 2.83 -17.37
CA THR A 155 -7.03 3.28 -17.84
C THR A 155 -6.93 3.08 -19.34
N GLN A 156 -7.26 1.90 -19.88
CA GLN A 156 -7.12 1.57 -21.29
C GLN A 156 -8.02 2.40 -22.20
N TYR A 157 -9.30 2.60 -21.84
CA TYR A 157 -10.29 3.22 -22.73
C TYR A 157 -10.48 4.72 -22.53
N HIS A 158 -10.25 5.26 -21.32
CA HIS A 158 -10.61 6.65 -21.00
C HIS A 158 -9.43 7.54 -20.61
N PHE A 159 -8.37 6.98 -20.04
CA PHE A 159 -7.26 7.78 -19.47
C PHE A 159 -5.90 7.53 -20.12
N LYS A 160 -5.80 6.55 -21.02
CA LYS A 160 -4.57 6.23 -21.75
C LYS A 160 -4.20 7.37 -22.69
N ILE A 161 -2.92 7.71 -22.71
CA ILE A 161 -2.36 8.65 -23.69
C ILE A 161 -2.37 7.95 -25.07
N PRO A 162 -3.00 8.53 -26.11
CA PRO A 162 -2.99 7.96 -27.45
C PRO A 162 -1.56 7.75 -27.97
N GLY A 163 -1.28 6.55 -28.50
CA GLY A 163 0.03 6.21 -29.07
C GLY A 163 1.04 5.60 -28.10
N ASP A 164 0.75 5.54 -26.79
CA ASP A 164 1.66 4.89 -25.84
C ASP A 164 1.43 3.37 -25.78
N ALA A 165 2.52 2.59 -25.77
CA ALA A 165 2.42 1.13 -25.61
C ALA A 165 2.07 0.75 -24.16
N ILE A 166 2.42 1.60 -23.20
CA ILE A 166 2.22 1.35 -21.77
C ILE A 166 0.85 1.83 -21.32
N MET A 167 0.16 1.05 -20.48
CA MET A 167 -1.10 1.44 -19.85
C MET A 167 -0.81 2.40 -18.68
N GLN A 168 -0.77 3.69 -18.99
CA GLN A 168 -0.55 4.75 -18.02
C GLN A 168 -1.48 5.94 -18.25
N THR A 169 -1.82 6.64 -17.17
CA THR A 169 -2.58 7.90 -17.26
C THR A 169 -1.69 9.05 -17.69
N ALA A 170 -2.31 10.17 -18.06
CA ALA A 170 -1.62 11.45 -18.13
C ALA A 170 -0.86 11.75 -16.83
N GLN A 171 0.22 12.53 -16.93
CA GLN A 171 0.98 12.98 -15.78
C GLN A 171 0.10 13.90 -14.91
N ILE A 172 0.25 13.82 -13.59
CA ILE A 172 -0.42 14.72 -12.65
C ILE A 172 0.21 16.11 -12.71
N GLY A 173 -0.56 17.12 -12.30
CA GLY A 173 -0.08 18.50 -12.22
C GLY A 173 1.18 18.65 -11.36
N PRO A 174 2.12 19.53 -11.70
CA PRO A 174 3.32 19.76 -10.88
C PRO A 174 2.97 20.23 -9.46
N ALA A 175 1.83 20.88 -9.27
CA ALA A 175 1.30 21.27 -7.96
C ALA A 175 0.85 20.07 -7.09
N ALA A 176 0.58 18.91 -7.69
CA ALA A 176 0.22 17.68 -6.99
C ALA A 176 1.45 16.81 -6.65
N ASN A 177 2.65 17.19 -7.11
CA ASN A 177 3.85 16.41 -6.86
C ASN A 177 4.27 16.51 -5.39
N LEU A 178 4.37 15.36 -4.73
CA LEU A 178 4.85 15.29 -3.36
C LEU A 178 6.36 15.63 -3.34
N PRO A 179 6.82 16.55 -2.47
CA PRO A 179 8.23 16.85 -2.37
C PRO A 179 9.06 15.62 -1.95
N THR A 180 10.19 15.42 -2.62
CA THR A 180 11.21 14.45 -2.20
C THR A 180 11.90 14.93 -0.92
N LEU A 181 12.12 14.03 0.03
CA LEU A 181 12.80 14.31 1.31
C LEU A 181 14.25 14.81 1.12
N GLY A 182 14.89 14.44 0.01
CA GLY A 182 16.22 14.95 -0.34
C GLY A 182 16.29 16.46 -0.58
N ARG A 183 15.15 17.14 -0.77
CA ARG A 183 15.10 18.61 -0.80
C ARG A 183 15.30 19.24 0.59
N PHE A 184 14.99 18.49 1.66
CA PHE A 184 15.05 18.98 3.04
C PHE A 184 16.25 18.43 3.82
N ILE A 185 16.81 17.29 3.41
CA ILE A 185 17.94 16.64 4.09
C ILE A 185 19.23 16.86 3.26
N PRO A 186 20.21 17.65 3.74
CA PRO A 186 21.50 17.79 3.09
C PRO A 186 22.21 16.43 2.97
N GLY A 187 22.65 16.07 1.77
CA GLY A 187 23.38 14.80 1.52
C GLY A 187 22.55 13.67 0.91
N LEU A 188 21.23 13.82 0.76
CA LEU A 188 20.40 12.85 0.05
C LEU A 188 20.22 13.28 -1.42
N PRO A 189 20.74 12.54 -2.41
CA PRO A 189 20.63 12.93 -3.81
C PRO A 189 19.18 12.88 -4.29
N ALA A 190 18.78 13.85 -5.13
CA ALA A 190 17.42 14.01 -5.66
C ALA A 190 16.91 12.82 -6.49
N ARG A 191 17.81 11.91 -6.90
CA ARG A 191 17.48 10.65 -7.59
C ARG A 191 16.74 9.64 -6.70
N ILE A 192 16.87 9.75 -5.38
CA ILE A 192 16.29 8.80 -4.45
C ILE A 192 14.79 9.12 -4.30
N PRO A 193 13.88 8.17 -4.57
CA PRO A 193 12.44 8.41 -4.57
C PRO A 193 11.82 8.61 -3.18
N LEU A 194 12.64 8.76 -2.13
CA LEU A 194 12.19 8.96 -0.76
C LEU A 194 11.46 10.29 -0.65
N ASN A 195 10.16 10.24 -0.36
CA ASN A 195 9.28 11.40 -0.34
C ASN A 195 8.60 11.55 1.03
N ILE A 196 7.91 12.68 1.24
CA ILE A 196 7.24 13.00 2.50
C ILE A 196 6.21 11.93 2.94
N ALA A 197 5.77 11.03 2.06
CA ALA A 197 4.85 9.95 2.43
C ALA A 197 5.44 9.02 3.52
N PHE A 198 6.77 8.92 3.64
CA PHE A 198 7.39 8.21 4.77
C PHE A 198 7.06 8.88 6.12
N ILE A 199 7.07 10.22 6.18
CA ILE A 199 6.65 10.95 7.38
C ILE A 199 5.17 10.68 7.66
N PHE A 200 4.33 10.69 6.63
CA PHE A 200 2.91 10.32 6.78
C PHE A 200 2.74 8.88 7.27
N ALA A 201 3.59 7.94 6.87
CA ALA A 201 3.59 6.56 7.38
C ALA A 201 3.93 6.50 8.88
N VAL A 202 4.94 7.26 9.32
CA VAL A 202 5.29 7.36 10.75
C VAL A 202 4.15 8.01 11.54
N ILE A 203 3.57 9.10 11.03
CA ILE A 203 2.41 9.75 11.65
C ILE A 203 1.23 8.78 11.71
N ALA A 204 0.98 8.00 10.65
CA ALA A 204 -0.07 6.99 10.64
C ALA A 204 0.15 5.90 11.70
N CYS A 205 1.38 5.44 11.93
CA CYS A 205 1.68 4.53 13.05
C CYS A 205 1.27 5.12 14.40
N ILE A 206 1.59 6.40 14.64
CA ILE A 206 1.25 7.10 15.88
C ILE A 206 -0.27 7.29 16.00
N LEU A 207 -0.93 7.74 14.93
CA LEU A 207 -2.37 7.95 14.89
C LEU A 207 -3.14 6.64 15.10
N VAL A 208 -2.71 5.54 14.48
CA VAL A 208 -3.32 4.22 14.68
C VAL A 208 -3.11 3.74 16.11
N TYR A 209 -1.95 4.00 16.71
CA TYR A 209 -1.71 3.69 18.12
C TYR A 209 -2.65 4.49 19.04
N ILE A 210 -2.75 5.81 18.85
CA ILE A 210 -3.67 6.64 19.62
C ILE A 210 -5.11 6.18 19.39
N PHE A 211 -5.51 5.92 18.15
CA PHE A 211 -6.84 5.43 17.82
C PHE A 211 -7.16 4.13 18.57
N LEU A 212 -6.31 3.11 18.50
CA LEU A 212 -6.58 1.79 19.08
C LEU A 212 -6.56 1.80 20.62
N TRP A 213 -5.66 2.55 21.25
CA TRP A 213 -5.43 2.49 22.70
C TRP A 213 -5.97 3.68 23.50
N LYS A 214 -6.22 4.82 22.86
CA LYS A 214 -6.63 6.06 23.55
C LYS A 214 -8.04 6.55 23.18
N THR A 215 -8.76 5.87 22.28
CA THR A 215 -10.13 6.26 21.90
C THR A 215 -11.17 5.21 22.25
N LYS A 216 -12.43 5.65 22.41
CA LYS A 216 -13.59 4.79 22.61
C LYS A 216 -13.79 3.82 21.44
N TRP A 217 -13.67 4.30 20.20
CA TRP A 217 -13.82 3.46 19.01
C TRP A 217 -12.74 2.36 18.94
N GLY A 218 -11.50 2.67 19.32
CA GLY A 218 -10.44 1.67 19.40
C GLY A 218 -10.68 0.61 20.48
N TYR A 219 -11.25 1.00 21.62
CA TYR A 219 -11.68 0.06 22.65
C TYR A 219 -12.80 -0.86 22.15
N GLU A 220 -13.85 -0.30 21.55
CA GLU A 220 -15.00 -1.07 21.03
C GLU A 220 -14.58 -2.04 19.93
N LEU A 221 -13.67 -1.62 19.05
CA LEU A 221 -13.12 -2.44 17.97
C LEU A 221 -12.33 -3.63 18.54
N ARG A 222 -11.46 -3.38 19.54
CA ARG A 222 -10.70 -4.44 20.22
C ARG A 222 -11.59 -5.39 21.01
N ALA A 223 -12.62 -4.87 21.69
CA ALA A 223 -13.59 -5.70 22.41
C ALA A 223 -14.35 -6.62 21.46
N THR A 224 -14.79 -6.08 20.31
CA THR A 224 -15.47 -6.84 19.25
C THR A 224 -14.57 -7.95 18.71
N GLY A 225 -13.28 -7.67 18.47
CA GLY A 225 -12.34 -8.69 17.99
C GLY A 225 -11.96 -9.75 19.03
N ALA A 226 -12.03 -9.43 20.32
CA ALA A 226 -11.75 -10.38 21.40
C ALA A 226 -12.91 -11.34 21.64
N ASN A 227 -14.15 -10.82 21.73
CA ASN A 227 -15.36 -11.62 21.84
C ASN A 227 -16.58 -10.79 21.38
N PRO A 228 -17.13 -11.04 20.18
CA PRO A 228 -18.27 -10.30 19.66
C PRO A 228 -19.51 -10.39 20.55
N SER A 229 -19.83 -11.58 21.08
CA SER A 229 -21.00 -11.79 21.92
C SER A 229 -20.91 -10.99 23.23
N ALA A 230 -19.73 -11.02 23.89
CA ALA A 230 -19.51 -10.24 25.11
C ALA A 230 -19.55 -8.73 24.84
N ALA A 231 -19.05 -8.29 23.69
CA ALA A 231 -19.11 -6.89 23.28
C ALA A 231 -20.56 -6.42 23.06
N GLU A 232 -21.40 -7.26 22.46
CA GLU A 232 -22.82 -6.97 22.25
C GLU A 232 -23.60 -6.90 23.57
N TYR A 233 -23.33 -7.82 24.51
CA TYR A 233 -23.88 -7.71 25.88
C TYR A 233 -23.46 -6.42 26.59
N GLY A 234 -22.25 -5.91 26.29
CA GLY A 234 -21.76 -4.62 26.78
C GLY A 234 -22.32 -3.39 26.05
N GLY A 235 -23.28 -3.57 25.14
CA GLY A 235 -23.93 -2.48 24.39
C GLY A 235 -23.18 -2.01 23.14
N ILE A 236 -22.14 -2.73 22.70
CA ILE A 236 -21.35 -2.38 21.51
C ILE A 236 -22.03 -2.93 20.27
N SER A 237 -22.31 -2.07 19.28
CA SER A 237 -22.88 -2.53 18.01
C SER A 237 -21.80 -3.16 17.11
N ILE A 238 -21.76 -4.49 17.04
CA ILE A 238 -20.79 -5.26 16.23
C ILE A 238 -20.79 -4.77 14.77
N ARG A 239 -21.97 -4.56 14.18
CA ARG A 239 -22.12 -4.16 12.76
C ARG A 239 -21.38 -2.86 12.43
N LYS A 240 -21.47 -1.85 13.31
CA LYS A 240 -20.76 -0.58 13.10
C LYS A 240 -19.25 -0.76 13.21
N GLN A 241 -18.79 -1.58 14.16
CA GLN A 241 -17.36 -1.84 14.33
C GLN A 241 -16.75 -2.55 13.13
N ILE A 242 -17.46 -3.53 12.54
CA ILE A 242 -17.00 -4.22 11.32
C ILE A 242 -16.84 -3.23 10.16
N ILE A 243 -17.85 -2.39 9.91
CA ILE A 243 -17.80 -1.40 8.83
C ILE A 243 -16.68 -0.38 9.07
N LEU A 244 -16.58 0.13 10.31
CA LEU A 244 -15.57 1.10 10.70
C LEU A 244 -14.15 0.53 10.56
N ALA A 245 -13.91 -0.69 11.04
CA ALA A 245 -12.61 -1.36 10.95
C ALA A 245 -12.17 -1.52 9.49
N MET A 246 -13.08 -1.95 8.62
CA MET A 246 -12.79 -2.17 7.20
C MET A 246 -12.62 -0.84 6.44
N ALA A 247 -13.39 0.20 6.78
CA ALA A 247 -13.23 1.53 6.19
C ALA A 247 -11.89 2.16 6.60
N ILE A 248 -11.51 2.12 7.88
CA ILE A 248 -10.22 2.63 8.34
C ILE A 248 -9.08 1.84 7.69
N SER A 249 -9.19 0.50 7.66
CA SER A 249 -8.21 -0.35 6.97
C SER A 249 -8.07 0.04 5.49
N GLY A 250 -9.18 0.26 4.79
CA GLY A 250 -9.16 0.70 3.40
C GLY A 250 -8.53 2.08 3.21
N GLY A 251 -8.81 3.03 4.10
CA GLY A 251 -8.19 4.35 4.06
C GLY A 251 -6.68 4.29 4.30
N LEU A 252 -6.22 3.44 5.23
CA LEU A 252 -4.80 3.21 5.47
C LEU A 252 -4.12 2.58 4.25
N ALA A 253 -4.73 1.57 3.63
CA ALA A 253 -4.22 0.98 2.39
C ALA A 253 -4.20 2.01 1.25
N GLY A 254 -5.20 2.89 1.19
CA GLY A 254 -5.29 3.94 0.18
C GLY A 254 -4.15 4.96 0.20
N MET A 255 -3.51 5.18 1.36
CA MET A 255 -2.34 6.06 1.46
C MET A 255 -1.12 5.58 0.67
N VAL A 256 -1.08 4.32 0.24
CA VAL A 256 -0.07 3.84 -0.72
C VAL A 256 -0.10 4.67 -2.01
N GLY A 257 -1.28 5.12 -2.44
CA GLY A 257 -1.45 6.00 -3.59
C GLY A 257 -0.70 7.33 -3.44
N ILE A 258 -0.55 7.85 -2.22
CA ILE A 258 0.21 9.07 -1.95
C ILE A 258 1.69 8.85 -2.26
N ASN A 259 2.26 7.71 -1.84
CA ASN A 259 3.67 7.41 -2.09
C ASN A 259 3.96 7.11 -3.57
N GLU A 260 3.17 6.24 -4.19
CA GLU A 260 3.45 5.76 -5.57
C GLU A 260 3.01 6.77 -6.64
N VAL A 261 1.84 7.38 -6.49
CA VAL A 261 1.29 8.30 -7.50
C VAL A 261 1.84 9.71 -7.31
N LEU A 262 1.71 10.30 -6.13
CA LEU A 262 2.13 11.70 -5.92
C LEU A 262 3.64 11.85 -5.77
N GLY A 263 4.30 10.86 -5.17
CA GLY A 263 5.69 10.97 -4.75
C GLY A 263 6.75 10.28 -5.62
N TYR A 264 6.36 9.33 -6.48
CA TYR A 264 7.33 8.60 -7.31
C TYR A 264 7.03 8.69 -8.81
N ARG A 265 5.87 8.19 -9.25
CA ARG A 265 5.59 8.02 -10.68
C ARG A 265 4.95 9.26 -11.30
N HIS A 266 4.32 10.11 -10.48
CA HIS A 266 3.55 11.28 -10.92
C HIS A 266 2.46 10.95 -11.94
N ARG A 267 2.00 9.70 -11.96
CA ARG A 267 0.97 9.15 -12.83
C ARG A 267 0.53 7.79 -12.29
N TYR A 268 -0.63 7.33 -12.72
CA TYR A 268 -1.06 5.97 -12.44
C TYR A 268 -0.55 5.03 -13.53
N TYR A 269 0.06 3.92 -13.11
CA TYR A 269 0.43 2.80 -13.98
C TYR A 269 -0.49 1.63 -13.68
N ASP A 270 -0.96 0.96 -14.73
CA ASP A 270 -1.60 -0.31 -14.52
C ASP A 270 -0.61 -1.35 -13.96
N GLY A 271 -1.05 -2.17 -13.02
CA GLY A 271 -0.18 -3.13 -12.34
C GLY A 271 0.93 -2.50 -11.49
N PHE A 272 0.78 -1.26 -10.99
CA PHE A 272 1.85 -0.58 -10.26
C PHE A 272 2.25 -1.28 -8.95
N SER A 273 1.32 -1.98 -8.31
CA SER A 273 1.54 -2.65 -7.03
C SER A 273 2.15 -4.03 -7.24
N ALA A 274 3.32 -4.24 -6.64
CA ALA A 274 3.98 -5.54 -6.59
C ALA A 274 3.45 -6.40 -5.43
N ASN A 275 2.12 -6.53 -5.31
CA ASN A 275 1.43 -7.25 -4.23
C ASN A 275 1.68 -6.63 -2.83
N TYR A 276 1.75 -5.31 -2.73
CA TYR A 276 2.02 -4.64 -1.44
C TYR A 276 0.96 -4.99 -0.38
N GLY A 277 -0.31 -5.09 -0.76
CA GLY A 277 -1.40 -5.45 0.14
C GLY A 277 -1.24 -6.85 0.73
N PHE A 278 -0.81 -7.82 -0.08
CA PHE A 278 -0.56 -9.19 0.39
C PHE A 278 0.68 -9.28 1.29
N VAL A 279 1.77 -8.58 0.94
CA VAL A 279 2.97 -8.51 1.80
C VAL A 279 2.63 -7.81 3.12
N GLY A 280 1.74 -6.82 3.10
CA GLY A 280 1.20 -6.16 4.28
C GLY A 280 0.61 -7.12 5.31
N ILE A 281 0.01 -8.24 4.88
CA ILE A 281 -0.49 -9.28 5.80
C ILE A 281 0.67 -9.91 6.59
N ALA A 282 1.75 -10.28 5.89
CA ALA A 282 2.93 -10.86 6.54
C ALA A 282 3.59 -9.86 7.49
N VAL A 283 3.68 -8.59 7.09
CA VAL A 283 4.19 -7.48 7.93
C VAL A 283 3.33 -7.31 9.20
N ALA A 284 2.00 -7.33 9.07
CA ALA A 284 1.09 -7.20 10.20
C ALA A 284 1.22 -8.36 11.20
N LEU A 285 1.29 -9.59 10.69
CA LEU A 285 1.46 -10.80 11.51
C LEU A 285 2.81 -10.82 12.22
N LEU A 286 3.91 -10.50 11.52
CA LEU A 286 5.24 -10.40 12.12
C LEU A 286 5.28 -9.30 13.19
N GLY A 287 4.64 -8.16 12.91
CA GLY A 287 4.45 -7.06 13.84
C GLY A 287 3.44 -7.31 14.97
N ARG A 288 2.88 -8.52 15.07
CA ARG A 288 1.85 -8.93 16.06
C ARG A 288 0.66 -7.96 16.14
N ASN A 289 0.25 -7.40 15.01
CA ASN A 289 -0.83 -6.41 14.90
C ASN A 289 -0.63 -5.18 15.83
N HIS A 290 0.61 -4.82 16.15
CA HIS A 290 0.96 -3.62 16.91
C HIS A 290 1.62 -2.59 15.99
N PRO A 291 1.24 -1.30 15.99
CA PRO A 291 1.78 -0.31 15.05
C PRO A 291 3.30 -0.19 15.04
N VAL A 292 3.94 -0.26 16.21
CA VAL A 292 5.41 -0.27 16.32
C VAL A 292 6.01 -1.55 15.73
N GLY A 293 5.37 -2.70 15.96
CA GLY A 293 5.81 -3.97 15.38
C GLY A 293 5.67 -3.97 13.85
N VAL A 294 4.57 -3.41 13.33
CA VAL A 294 4.34 -3.21 11.90
C VAL A 294 5.41 -2.32 11.28
N PHE A 295 5.77 -1.22 11.95
CA PHE A 295 6.83 -0.32 11.49
C PHE A 295 8.18 -1.03 11.37
N LEU A 296 8.60 -1.75 12.41
CA LEU A 296 9.86 -2.50 12.40
C LEU A 296 9.84 -3.65 11.39
N ALA A 297 8.73 -4.37 11.28
CA ALA A 297 8.55 -5.43 10.29
C ALA A 297 8.60 -4.87 8.87
N ALA A 298 7.95 -3.74 8.58
CA ALA A 298 7.97 -3.14 7.25
C ALA A 298 9.37 -2.72 6.82
N ILE A 299 10.18 -2.17 7.74
CA ILE A 299 11.60 -1.87 7.48
C ILE A 299 12.37 -3.16 7.18
N LEU A 300 12.18 -4.21 7.97
CA LEU A 300 12.82 -5.50 7.72
C LEU A 300 12.48 -6.05 6.33
N PHE A 301 11.20 -6.05 5.95
CA PHE A 301 10.76 -6.49 4.63
C PHE A 301 11.33 -5.60 3.52
N ALA A 302 11.44 -4.29 3.73
CA ALA A 302 12.06 -3.39 2.78
C ALA A 302 13.58 -3.62 2.61
N ILE A 303 14.28 -3.97 3.69
CA ILE A 303 15.68 -4.41 3.66
C ILE A 303 15.81 -5.67 2.80
N LEU A 304 14.93 -6.66 2.99
CA LEU A 304 14.91 -7.87 2.17
C LEU A 304 14.63 -7.58 0.69
N LEU A 305 13.67 -6.70 0.40
CA LEU A 305 13.33 -6.29 -0.96
C LEU A 305 14.49 -5.59 -1.66
N ARG A 306 15.14 -4.64 -0.98
CA ARG A 306 16.30 -3.93 -1.52
C ARG A 306 17.48 -4.86 -1.69
N GLY A 307 17.77 -5.67 -0.66
CA GLY A 307 18.88 -6.62 -0.66
C GLY A 307 18.73 -7.72 -1.70
N GLY A 308 17.51 -8.22 -1.93
CA GLY A 308 17.23 -9.23 -2.94
C GLY A 308 17.63 -8.80 -4.35
N ILE A 309 17.48 -7.51 -4.70
CA ILE A 309 17.91 -6.98 -6.00
C ILE A 309 19.43 -7.07 -6.17
N PHE A 310 20.20 -6.78 -5.11
CA PHE A 310 21.67 -6.86 -5.17
C PHE A 310 22.16 -8.30 -5.12
N VAL A 311 21.49 -9.18 -4.38
CA VAL A 311 21.82 -10.61 -4.40
C VAL A 311 21.62 -11.17 -5.82
N ASP A 312 20.50 -10.89 -6.47
CA ASP A 312 20.21 -11.33 -7.85
C ASP A 312 21.21 -10.77 -8.88
N ALA A 313 21.74 -9.57 -8.65
CA ALA A 313 22.69 -8.93 -9.55
C ALA A 313 24.15 -9.42 -9.39
N TYR A 314 24.52 -9.85 -8.18
CA TYR A 314 25.92 -10.18 -7.83
C TYR A 314 26.16 -11.65 -7.47
N THR A 315 25.10 -12.47 -7.40
CA THR A 315 25.20 -13.92 -7.18
C THR A 315 24.65 -14.68 -8.38
N VAL A 316 25.23 -15.85 -8.67
CA VAL A 316 24.95 -16.58 -9.91
C VAL A 316 23.77 -17.53 -9.73
N HIS A 317 23.59 -18.09 -8.54
CA HIS A 317 22.61 -19.15 -8.29
C HIS A 317 21.50 -18.75 -7.31
N VAL A 318 21.74 -17.75 -6.45
CA VAL A 318 20.71 -17.22 -5.55
C VAL A 318 19.92 -16.11 -6.22
N SER A 319 18.73 -16.44 -6.73
CA SER A 319 17.83 -15.43 -7.27
C SER A 319 17.09 -14.64 -6.18
N LYS A 320 16.68 -13.41 -6.49
CA LYS A 320 15.87 -12.56 -5.62
C LYS A 320 14.64 -13.25 -5.03
N ASP A 321 14.02 -14.21 -5.73
CA ASP A 321 12.79 -14.87 -5.27
C ASP A 321 12.99 -15.78 -4.03
N ILE A 322 14.23 -16.17 -3.74
CA ILE A 322 14.58 -16.93 -2.51
C ILE A 322 14.68 -15.98 -1.31
N VAL A 323 15.06 -14.73 -1.56
CA VAL A 323 15.28 -13.69 -0.55
C VAL A 323 14.02 -12.86 -0.32
N ASP A 324 13.30 -12.57 -1.40
CA ASP A 324 12.05 -11.84 -1.43
C ASP A 324 10.89 -12.78 -1.07
N MET A 325 10.27 -12.55 0.09
CA MET A 325 9.09 -13.31 0.54
C MET A 325 7.90 -13.23 -0.43
N ARG A 326 7.90 -12.34 -1.43
CA ARG A 326 6.89 -12.30 -2.50
C ARG A 326 6.84 -13.58 -3.34
N GLY A 327 7.98 -14.24 -3.58
CA GLY A 327 8.06 -15.49 -4.33
C GLY A 327 7.29 -16.64 -3.65
N PRO A 328 7.58 -16.93 -2.36
CA PRO A 328 6.83 -17.88 -1.56
C PRO A 328 5.34 -17.52 -1.42
N LEU A 329 4.98 -16.25 -1.22
CA LEU A 329 3.57 -15.83 -1.10
C LEU A 329 2.77 -16.07 -2.39
N LYS A 330 3.38 -15.85 -3.57
CA LYS A 330 2.77 -16.24 -4.87
C LYS A 330 2.57 -17.76 -4.98
N LYS A 331 3.51 -18.55 -4.45
CA LYS A 331 3.46 -20.02 -4.50
C LYS A 331 2.48 -20.63 -3.47
N PHE A 332 2.36 -20.04 -2.29
CA PHE A 332 1.43 -20.48 -1.24
C PHE A 332 -0.01 -19.98 -1.47
N GLY A 333 -0.20 -18.88 -2.20
CA GLY A 333 -1.50 -18.28 -2.49
C GLY A 333 -2.27 -18.86 -3.68
N LEU A 334 -1.71 -19.79 -4.48
CA LEU A 334 -2.34 -20.18 -5.76
C LEU A 334 -2.44 -21.69 -6.05
N MET A 335 -2.11 -22.61 -5.14
CA MET A 335 -2.19 -24.04 -5.51
C MET A 335 -2.68 -25.06 -4.48
N LYS A 336 -3.31 -24.72 -3.34
CA LYS A 336 -3.77 -25.81 -2.43
C LYS A 336 -5.02 -25.71 -1.57
N LYS A 337 -5.84 -24.65 -1.59
CA LYS A 337 -7.13 -24.66 -0.85
C LYS A 337 -8.28 -23.94 -1.56
N ALA A 338 -8.69 -24.50 -2.70
CA ALA A 338 -10.03 -24.32 -3.28
C ALA A 338 -10.70 -25.70 -3.46
N LYS A 339 -10.62 -26.51 -2.40
CA LYS A 339 -11.42 -27.71 -2.19
C LYS A 339 -11.67 -27.81 -0.69
N ILE A 340 -12.71 -27.11 -0.22
CA ILE A 340 -13.84 -27.64 0.55
C ILE A 340 -15.01 -26.72 0.21
#